data_AF-A0A9D1CXU9-F1
#
_entry.id   AF-A0A9D1CXU9-F1
#
_cell.length_a   1.000
_cell.length_b   1.000
_cell.length_c   1.000
_cell.angle_alpha   90.00
_cell.angle_beta   90.00
_cell.angle_gamma   90.00
#
_symmetry.space_group_name_H-M   'P 1'
#
loop_
_entity.id
_entity.type
_entity.pdbx_description
1 polymer ?
#
loop_
_entity_poly.entity_id
_entity_poly.type
_entity_poly.pdbx_seq_one_letter_code
_entity_poly.pdbx_strand_id
1 'polypeptide(L)' 'MHKGKTGILLIILGNILYLAYTLFCGNEVTPFSEFSSGLLLGLSIGINLTGIILLVLYISKNEKNK' A
#
# COMPACT_ATOMS: atom_id res chain seq x y z
N MET A 1 4.01 3.88 19.98
CA MET A 1 4.51 4.95 19.07
C MET A 1 4.94 4.45 17.68
N HIS A 2 5.61 3.29 17.53
CA HIS A 2 6.08 2.83 16.20
C HIS A 2 4.98 2.41 15.22
N LYS A 3 3.91 1.75 15.69
CA LYS A 3 2.86 1.17 14.83
C LYS A 3 2.12 2.20 13.96
N GLY A 4 1.82 3.38 14.50
CA GLY A 4 1.19 4.47 13.74
C GLY A 4 2.10 5.01 12.63
N LYS A 5 3.40 5.22 12.93
CA LYS A 5 4.39 5.62 11.93
C LYS A 5 4.54 4.57 10.82
N THR A 6 4.59 3.28 11.20
CA THR A 6 4.60 2.17 10.24
C THR A 6 3.35 2.18 9.36
N GLY A 7 2.16 2.37 9.91
CA GLY A 7 0.92 2.44 9.12
C GLY A 7 0.95 3.55 8.06
N ILE A 8 1.41 4.74 8.44
CA ILE A 8 1.58 5.87 7.51
C ILE A 8 2.61 5.54 6.41
N LEU A 9 3.75 4.96 6.78
CA LEU A 9 4.78 4.55 5.81
C LEU A 9 4.26 3.49 4.82
N LEU A 10 3.44 2.53 5.28
CA LEU A 10 2.79 1.57 4.39
C LEU A 10 1.87 2.30 3.41
N ILE A 11 1.05 3.24 3.85
CA ILE A 11 0.16 3.99 2.95
C ILE A 11 0.97 4.77 1.90
N ILE A 12 2.05 5.44 2.31
CA ILE A 12 2.94 6.14 1.38
C ILE A 12 3.53 5.16 0.36
N LEU A 13 4.04 4.02 0.82
CA LEU A 13 4.60 2.98 -0.05
C LEU A 13 3.56 2.41 -1.03
N GLY A 14 2.33 2.12 -0.57
CA GLY A 14 1.25 1.63 -1.41
C GLY A 14 0.91 2.60 -2.55
N ASN A 15 0.88 3.91 -2.27
CA ASN A 15 0.68 4.94 -3.28
C ASN A 15 1.88 5.10 -4.23
N ILE A 16 3.12 4.95 -3.76
CA ILE A 16 4.31 4.93 -4.63
C ILE A 16 4.23 3.75 -5.60
N LEU A 17 3.83 2.57 -5.13
CA LEU A 17 3.62 1.40 -5.99
C LEU A 17 2.50 1.62 -7.01
N TYR A 18 1.41 2.30 -6.62
CA TYR A 18 0.35 2.67 -7.57
C TYR A 18 0.90 3.58 -8.67
N LEU A 19 1.69 4.59 -8.29
CA LEU A 19 2.33 5.48 -9.24
C LEU A 19 3.25 4.70 -10.19
N ALA A 20 4.06 3.78 -9.67
CA ALA A 20 4.91 2.92 -10.48
C ALA A 20 4.08 2.08 -11.47
N TYR A 21 2.97 1.49 -11.04
CA TYR A 21 2.04 0.81 -11.94
C TYR A 21 1.55 1.74 -13.07
N THR A 22 1.09 2.94 -12.74
CA THR A 22 0.58 3.87 -13.77
C THR A 22 1.65 4.35 -14.75
N LEU A 23 2.91 4.49 -14.31
CA LEU A 23 4.00 4.98 -15.17
C LEU A 23 4.63 3.89 -16.03
N PHE A 24 4.72 2.65 -15.54
CA PHE A 24 5.48 1.58 -16.19
C PHE A 24 4.61 0.50 -16.86
N CYS A 25 3.33 0.34 -16.51
CA CYS A 25 2.50 -0.79 -16.97
C CYS A 25 1.54 -0.46 -18.14
N GLY A 26 1.68 0.70 -18.80
CA GLY A 26 0.70 1.16 -19.80
C GLY A 26 0.88 0.66 -21.24
N ASN A 27 2.03 0.10 -21.61
CA ASN A 27 2.43 0.02 -23.03
C ASN A 27 2.90 -1.36 -23.53
N GLU A 28 3.02 -2.36 -22.66
CA GLU A 28 3.68 -3.64 -22.95
C GLU A 28 2.72 -4.83 -22.71
N VAL A 29 2.35 -5.57 -23.75
CA VAL A 29 1.40 -6.71 -23.72
C VAL A 29 2.09 -8.08 -23.78
N THR A 30 3.19 -8.23 -23.03
CA THR A 30 3.79 -9.56 -22.83
C THR A 30 3.13 -10.26 -21.63
N PRO A 31 3.03 -11.61 -21.61
CA PRO A 31 2.45 -12.33 -20.47
C PRO A 31 3.13 -12.02 -19.13
N PHE A 32 4.45 -11.78 -19.15
CA PHE A 32 5.21 -11.39 -17.97
C PHE A 32 4.88 -9.96 -17.51
N SER A 33 4.73 -9.02 -18.46
CA SER A 33 4.29 -7.65 -18.17
C SER A 33 2.90 -7.65 -17.55
N GLU A 34 1.95 -8.40 -18.10
CA GLU A 34 0.58 -8.51 -17.58
C GLU A 34 0.56 -9.07 -16.14
N PHE A 35 1.26 -10.18 -15.91
CA PHE A 35 1.41 -10.76 -14.57
C PHE A 35 2.03 -9.77 -13.58
N SER A 36 3.16 -9.15 -13.95
CA SER A 36 3.89 -8.22 -13.09
C SER A 36 3.06 -6.96 -12.79
N SER A 37 2.30 -6.47 -13.77
CA SER A 37 1.39 -5.32 -13.62
C SER A 37 0.25 -5.63 -12.65
N GLY A 38 -0.37 -6.81 -12.79
CA GLY A 38 -1.38 -7.28 -11.85
C GLY A 38 -0.83 -7.47 -10.44
N LEU A 39 0.38 -8.02 -10.31
CA LEU A 39 1.08 -8.18 -9.03
C LEU A 39 1.38 -6.82 -8.39
N LEU A 40 1.87 -5.84 -9.16
CA LEU A 40 2.21 -4.51 -8.67
C LEU A 40 0.97 -3.74 -8.20
N LEU A 41 -0.13 -3.81 -8.97
CA LEU A 41 -1.42 -3.24 -8.60
C LEU A 41 -1.99 -3.90 -7.33
N GLY A 42 -1.93 -5.24 -7.26
CA GLY A 42 -2.36 -6.00 -6.10
C GLY A 42 -1.57 -5.64 -4.84
N LEU A 43 -0.25 -5.54 -4.93
CA LEU A 43 0.62 -5.11 -3.84
C LEU A 43 0.30 -3.68 -3.39
N SER A 44 0.10 -2.75 -4.33
CA SER A 44 -0.28 -1.37 -4.01
C SER A 44 -1.54 -1.31 -3.14
N ILE A 45 -2.60 -1.98 -3.56
CA ILE A 45 -3.89 -2.02 -2.85
C ILE A 45 -3.73 -2.72 -1.50
N GLY A 46 -3.06 -3.89 -1.47
CA GLY A 46 -2.86 -4.68 -0.25
C GLY A 46 -2.05 -3.96 0.83
N ILE A 47 -0.97 -3.26 0.43
CA ILE A 47 -0.14 -2.46 1.35
C ILE A 47 -0.95 -1.26 1.88
N ASN A 48 -1.70 -0.56 1.03
CA ASN A 48 -2.56 0.54 1.46
C ASN A 48 -3.62 0.09 2.48
N LEU A 49 -4.31 -1.02 2.20
CA LEU A 49 -5.32 -1.57 3.11
C LEU A 49 -4.70 -1.95 4.46
N THR A 50 -3.56 -2.64 4.44
CA THR A 50 -2.83 -3.02 5.65
C THR A 50 -2.37 -1.79 6.45
N GLY A 51 -1.89 -0.75 5.77
CA GLY A 51 -1.48 0.51 6.38
C GLY A 51 -2.63 1.23 7.07
N ILE A 52 -3.81 1.29 6.43
CA ILE A 52 -5.04 1.86 7.00
C ILE A 52 -5.48 1.08 8.24
N ILE A 53 -5.54 -0.25 8.16
CA ILE A 53 -5.92 -1.10 9.30
C ILE A 53 -4.98 -0.87 10.49
N LEU A 54 -3.66 -0.84 10.24
CA LEU A 54 -2.67 -0.60 11.29
C LEU A 54 -2.81 0.80 11.91
N LEU A 55 -3.12 1.81 11.10
CA LEU A 55 -3.35 3.18 11.55
C LEU A 55 -4.60 3.28 12.43
N VAL A 56 -5.72 2.68 12.00
CA VAL A 56 -6.97 2.64 12.77
C VAL A 56 -6.75 1.93 14.11
N LEU A 57 -6.11 0.75 14.10
CA LEU A 57 -5.79 0.03 15.34
C LEU A 57 -4.90 0.85 16.28
N TYR A 58 -3.96 1.62 15.73
CA TYR A 58 -3.12 2.51 16.52
C TYR A 58 -3.92 3.65 17.15
N ILE A 59 -4.81 4.31 16.39
CA ILE A 59 -5.66 5.39 16.88
C ILE A 59 -6.60 4.89 17.97
N SER A 60 -7.35 3.80 17.71
CA SER A 60 -8.26 3.21 18.69
C SER A 60 -7.56 2.79 19.98
N LYS A 61 -6.31 2.30 19.88
CA LYS A 61 -5.53 1.92 21.07
C LYS A 61 -5.05 3.13 21.86
N ASN A 62 -4.69 4.24 21.21
CA ASN A 62 -4.29 5.46 21.92
C ASN A 62 -5.49 6.16 22.59
N GLU A 63 -6.67 6.13 21.99
CA GLU A 63 -7.88 6.64 22.65
C GLU A 63 -8.20 5.88 23.94
N LYS A 64 -8.07 4.56 23.96
CA LYS A 64 -8.32 3.75 25.17
C LYS A 64 -7.29 3.93 26.29
N ASN A 65 -6.13 4.53 26.01
CA ASN A 65 -5.07 4.79 26.99
C ASN A 65 -5.02 6.25 27.44
N LYS A 66 -6.03 7.05 27.08
CA LYS A 66 -6.18 8.46 27.42
C LYS A 66 -7.35 8.63 28.36
#